data_AF-A0A972QGG8-F1
#
_entry.id   AF-A0A972QGG8-F1
#
_cell.length_a   1.000
_cell.length_b   1.000
_cell.length_c   1.000
_cell.angle_alpha   90.00
_cell.angle_beta   90.00
_cell.angle_gamma   90.00
#
_symmetry.space_group_name_H-M   'P 1'
#
loop_
_entity.id
_entity.type
_entity.pdbx_description
1 polymer ?
#
loop_
_entity_poly.entity_id
_entity_poly.type
_entity_poly.pdbx_seq_one_letter_code
_entity_poly.pdbx_strand_id
1 'polypeptide(L)'
;MDNQTVELKKEVTDLVVQANGYKIKTQEEFNGTADFLKTIKGLQKKIKECFDPIVSKAKATHTEACNKRSEHLEPTLKAEKIIKQKMIVYSTAIEAAREKEKDRLRLIAIEKERKEKERLEKRAEKAEEKGQTEKADALREQKEDVYVAPAAPETVHETPKGVSFREVWSAEVIDKGQIPIEWLVPNQLALDAHARSTKGQIPIKGVRFNMKKIAAGRS
;
A
#
# COMPACT_ATOMS: atom_id res chain seq x y z
N MET A 1 10.62 2.08 -44.68
CA MET A 1 9.65 0.96 -44.50
C MET A 1 10.07 -0.11 -45.47
N ASP A 2 10.52 -1.26 -44.97
CA ASP A 2 11.13 -2.31 -45.78
C ASP A 2 10.18 -2.78 -46.88
N ASN A 3 10.68 -2.92 -48.11
CA ASN A 3 9.90 -3.31 -49.29
C ASN A 3 9.07 -4.59 -49.05
N GLN A 4 9.61 -5.52 -48.23
CA GLN A 4 8.94 -6.76 -47.80
C GLN A 4 7.68 -6.52 -46.96
N THR A 5 7.66 -5.50 -46.10
CA THR A 5 6.47 -5.18 -45.27
C THR A 5 5.35 -4.56 -46.10
N VAL A 6 5.69 -3.87 -47.19
CA VAL A 6 4.72 -3.29 -48.13
C VAL A 6 4.08 -4.37 -49.00
N GLU A 7 4.86 -5.37 -49.44
CA GLU A 7 4.35 -6.53 -50.18
C GLU A 7 3.45 -7.43 -49.31
N LEU A 8 3.88 -7.77 -48.08
CA LEU A 8 3.06 -8.54 -47.14
C LEU A 8 1.72 -7.85 -46.83
N LYS A 9 1.71 -6.52 -46.73
CA LYS A 9 0.47 -5.76 -46.53
C LYS A 9 -0.50 -5.93 -47.70
N LYS A 10 -0.01 -5.86 -48.94
CA LYS A 10 -0.85 -6.07 -50.13
C LYS A 10 -1.40 -7.50 -50.21
N GLU A 11 -0.60 -8.51 -49.89
CA GLU A 11 -1.00 -9.92 -49.94
C GLU A 11 -2.04 -10.32 -48.87
N VAL A 12 -2.14 -9.57 -47.77
CA VAL A 12 -3.01 -9.91 -46.63
C VAL A 12 -4.34 -9.16 -46.62
N THR A 13 -4.45 -8.04 -47.37
CA THR A 13 -5.58 -7.08 -47.26
C THR A 13 -6.96 -7.69 -47.57
N ASP A 14 -7.03 -8.74 -48.40
CA ASP A 14 -8.31 -9.31 -48.85
C ASP A 14 -8.53 -10.79 -48.47
N LEU A 15 -7.63 -11.40 -47.71
CA LEU A 15 -7.71 -12.85 -47.38
C LEU A 15 -9.01 -13.21 -46.65
N VAL A 16 -9.48 -12.32 -45.77
CA VAL A 16 -10.72 -12.53 -45.00
C VAL A 16 -11.95 -12.41 -45.89
N VAL A 17 -11.95 -11.46 -46.83
CA VAL A 17 -13.04 -11.29 -47.80
C VAL A 17 -13.12 -12.50 -48.72
N GLN A 18 -11.98 -12.98 -49.22
CA GLN A 18 -11.88 -14.18 -50.04
C GLN A 18 -12.33 -15.43 -49.27
N ALA A 19 -11.87 -15.60 -48.02
CA ALA A 19 -12.28 -16.72 -47.17
C ALA A 19 -13.80 -16.75 -46.93
N ASN A 20 -14.42 -15.60 -46.67
CA ASN A 20 -15.87 -15.49 -46.46
C ASN A 20 -16.69 -15.74 -47.74
N GLY A 21 -16.08 -15.57 -48.92
CA GLY A 21 -16.73 -15.79 -50.21
C GLY A 21 -16.88 -17.27 -50.60
N TYR A 22 -16.09 -18.17 -50.01
CA TYR A 22 -16.15 -19.58 -50.32
C TYR A 22 -17.42 -20.24 -49.78
N LYS A 23 -18.12 -20.97 -50.65
CA LYS A 23 -19.19 -21.91 -50.29
C LYS A 23 -18.79 -23.28 -50.81
N ILE A 24 -18.54 -24.22 -49.92
CA ILE A 24 -18.09 -25.58 -50.29
C ILE A 24 -19.32 -26.48 -50.35
N LYS A 25 -19.68 -26.89 -51.55
CA LYS A 25 -20.79 -27.81 -51.87
C LYS A 25 -20.35 -28.96 -52.77
N THR A 26 -19.21 -28.84 -53.46
CA THR A 26 -18.66 -29.87 -54.34
C THR A 26 -17.21 -30.22 -53.96
N GLN A 27 -16.73 -31.37 -54.44
CA GLN A 27 -15.36 -31.83 -54.19
C GLN A 27 -14.29 -30.93 -54.85
N GLU A 28 -14.60 -30.33 -56.00
CA GLU A 28 -13.71 -29.35 -56.66
C GLU A 28 -13.56 -28.08 -55.83
N GLU A 29 -14.66 -27.55 -55.27
CA GLU A 29 -14.64 -26.40 -54.36
C GLU A 29 -13.86 -26.71 -53.09
N PHE A 30 -13.98 -27.92 -52.55
CA PHE A 30 -13.20 -28.38 -51.41
C PHE A 30 -11.68 -28.35 -51.72
N ASN A 31 -11.27 -28.92 -52.85
CA ASN A 31 -9.86 -28.93 -53.27
C ASN A 31 -9.33 -27.50 -53.48
N GLY A 32 -10.11 -26.61 -54.10
CA GLY A 32 -9.75 -25.20 -54.28
C GLY A 32 -9.60 -24.44 -52.96
N THR A 33 -10.46 -24.71 -51.97
CA THR A 33 -10.31 -24.13 -50.63
C THR A 33 -9.10 -24.68 -49.87
N ALA A 34 -8.72 -25.94 -50.11
CA ALA A 34 -7.54 -26.54 -49.51
C ALA A 34 -6.25 -25.87 -50.01
N ASP A 35 -6.17 -25.53 -51.30
CA ASP A 35 -5.01 -24.82 -51.85
C ASP A 35 -4.96 -23.36 -51.40
N PHE A 36 -6.11 -22.69 -51.29
CA PHE A 36 -6.18 -21.35 -50.69
C PHE A 36 -5.74 -21.35 -49.22
N LEU A 37 -6.13 -22.38 -48.44
CA LEU A 37 -5.69 -22.55 -47.07
C LEU A 37 -4.17 -22.72 -46.96
N LYS A 38 -3.54 -23.47 -47.88
CA LYS A 38 -2.07 -23.59 -47.95
C LYS A 38 -1.41 -22.23 -48.21
N THR A 39 -1.97 -21.41 -49.09
CA THR A 39 -1.51 -20.04 -49.35
C THR A 39 -1.57 -19.17 -48.09
N ILE A 40 -2.70 -19.21 -47.35
CA ILE A 40 -2.83 -18.50 -46.06
C ILE A 40 -1.77 -18.97 -45.05
N LYS A 41 -1.55 -20.28 -44.93
CA LYS A 41 -0.53 -20.83 -44.03
C LYS A 41 0.89 -20.41 -44.43
N GLY A 42 1.18 -20.35 -45.72
CA GLY A 42 2.45 -19.82 -46.25
C GLY A 42 2.66 -18.35 -45.90
N LEU A 43 1.65 -17.52 -46.06
CA LEU A 43 1.69 -16.09 -45.68
C LEU A 43 1.86 -15.92 -44.16
N GLN A 44 1.12 -16.67 -43.34
CA GLN A 44 1.28 -16.68 -41.89
C GLN A 44 2.73 -17.02 -41.47
N LYS A 45 3.35 -17.98 -42.16
CA LYS A 45 4.75 -18.35 -41.91
C LYS A 45 5.71 -17.20 -42.27
N LYS A 46 5.57 -16.59 -43.45
CA LYS A 46 6.40 -15.44 -43.85
C LYS A 46 6.27 -14.25 -42.90
N ILE A 47 5.04 -13.95 -42.44
CA ILE A 47 4.79 -12.89 -41.46
C ILE A 47 5.54 -13.21 -40.16
N LYS A 48 5.41 -14.43 -39.64
CA LYS A 48 6.15 -14.85 -38.43
C LYS A 48 7.66 -14.76 -38.61
N GLU A 49 8.20 -15.25 -39.72
CA GLU A 49 9.63 -15.19 -40.01
C GLU A 49 10.16 -13.74 -40.09
N CYS A 50 9.34 -12.80 -40.59
CA CYS A 50 9.69 -11.39 -40.66
C CYS A 50 9.61 -10.70 -39.29
N PHE A 51 8.53 -10.91 -38.54
CA PHE A 51 8.22 -10.13 -37.34
C PHE A 51 8.62 -10.79 -36.02
N ASP A 52 8.61 -12.12 -35.91
CA ASP A 52 8.97 -12.81 -34.66
C ASP A 52 10.40 -12.49 -34.20
N PRO A 53 11.43 -12.41 -35.08
CA PRO A 53 12.76 -11.97 -34.68
C PRO A 53 12.80 -10.54 -34.15
N ILE A 54 12.02 -9.63 -34.73
CA ILE A 54 11.92 -8.23 -34.30
C ILE A 54 11.27 -8.15 -32.91
N VAL A 55 10.16 -8.86 -32.72
CA VAL A 55 9.44 -8.94 -31.44
C VAL A 55 10.32 -9.57 -30.37
N SER A 56 11.03 -10.65 -30.70
CA SER A 56 11.96 -11.32 -29.80
C SER A 56 13.11 -10.39 -29.37
N LYS A 57 13.73 -9.69 -30.32
CA LYS A 57 14.79 -8.72 -30.04
C LYS A 57 14.28 -7.58 -29.16
N ALA A 58 13.12 -7.02 -29.47
CA ALA A 58 12.51 -5.96 -28.66
C ALA A 58 12.21 -6.44 -27.23
N LYS A 59 11.68 -7.66 -27.07
CA LYS A 59 11.45 -8.27 -25.76
C LYS A 59 12.75 -8.49 -24.98
N ALA A 60 13.80 -8.96 -25.66
CA ALA A 60 15.12 -9.14 -25.06
C ALA A 60 15.70 -7.80 -24.57
N THR A 61 15.69 -6.77 -25.42
CA THR A 61 16.15 -5.42 -25.06
C THR A 61 15.33 -4.81 -23.93
N HIS A 62 14.00 -4.94 -23.96
CA HIS A 62 13.14 -4.47 -22.87
C HIS A 62 13.47 -5.19 -21.55
N THR A 63 13.62 -6.51 -21.60
CA THR A 63 13.95 -7.32 -20.41
C THR A 63 15.32 -6.94 -19.85
N GLU A 64 16.33 -6.79 -20.72
CA GLU A 64 17.66 -6.34 -20.32
C GLU A 64 17.62 -4.94 -19.69
N ALA A 65 16.89 -3.99 -20.28
CA ALA A 65 16.72 -2.65 -19.73
C ALA A 65 16.02 -2.67 -18.37
N CYS A 66 14.97 -3.48 -18.22
CA CYS A 66 14.29 -3.68 -16.94
C CYS A 66 15.21 -4.29 -15.88
N ASN A 67 16.04 -5.26 -16.27
CA ASN A 67 16.97 -5.91 -15.36
C ASN A 67 18.06 -4.93 -14.90
N LYS A 68 18.71 -4.21 -15.82
CA LYS A 68 19.71 -3.18 -15.47
C LYS A 68 19.11 -2.08 -14.59
N ARG A 69 17.90 -1.62 -14.92
CA ARG A 69 17.18 -0.66 -14.08
C ARG A 69 16.99 -1.22 -12.67
N SER A 70 16.53 -2.47 -12.56
CA SER A 70 16.27 -3.10 -11.26
C SER A 70 17.56 -3.34 -10.48
N GLU A 71 18.64 -3.76 -11.14
CA GLU A 71 19.96 -3.97 -10.55
C GLU A 71 20.51 -2.71 -9.87
N HIS A 72 20.32 -1.54 -10.47
CA HIS A 72 20.75 -0.28 -9.89
C HIS A 72 19.72 0.32 -8.92
N LEU A 73 18.42 0.17 -9.20
CA LEU A 73 17.37 0.77 -8.39
C LEU A 73 17.18 0.02 -7.06
N GLU A 74 17.20 -1.32 -7.06
CA GLU A 74 17.00 -2.15 -5.86
C GLU A 74 17.94 -1.79 -4.70
N PRO A 75 19.28 -1.67 -4.89
CA PRO A 75 20.18 -1.25 -3.83
C PRO A 75 19.87 0.16 -3.30
N THR A 76 19.49 1.09 -4.18
CA THR A 76 19.17 2.47 -3.76
C THR A 76 17.90 2.52 -2.91
N LEU A 77 16.85 1.78 -3.29
CA LEU A 77 15.63 1.64 -2.51
C LEU A 77 15.88 0.97 -1.16
N LYS A 78 16.76 -0.05 -1.12
CA LYS A 78 17.18 -0.70 0.13
C LYS A 78 17.94 0.27 1.04
N ALA A 79 18.89 1.01 0.49
CA ALA A 79 19.66 2.01 1.24
C ALA A 79 18.75 3.11 1.80
N GLU A 80 17.82 3.63 0.98
CA GLU A 80 16.81 4.60 1.40
C GLU A 80 15.96 4.07 2.55
N LYS A 81 15.46 2.84 2.45
CA LYS A 81 14.68 2.19 3.52
C LYS A 81 15.49 2.09 4.82
N ILE A 82 16.75 1.67 4.75
CA ILE A 82 17.63 1.54 5.92
C ILE A 82 17.85 2.91 6.58
N ILE A 83 18.16 3.94 5.81
CA ILE A 83 18.38 5.29 6.34
C ILE A 83 17.10 5.84 6.96
N LYS A 84 15.95 5.72 6.29
CA LYS A 84 14.64 6.13 6.84
C LYS A 84 14.34 5.45 8.17
N GLN A 85 14.59 4.14 8.28
CA GLN A 85 14.42 3.41 9.54
C GLN A 85 15.33 3.96 10.65
N LYS A 86 16.61 4.23 10.36
CA LYS A 86 17.53 4.83 11.32
C LYS A 86 17.07 6.22 11.77
N MET A 87 16.56 7.03 10.85
CA MET A 87 16.02 8.36 11.16
C MET A 87 14.78 8.28 12.06
N ILE A 88 13.89 7.32 11.80
CA ILE A 88 12.72 7.08 12.66
C ILE A 88 13.19 6.69 14.07
N VAL A 89 14.07 5.70 14.19
CA VAL A 89 14.61 5.25 15.50
C VAL A 89 15.25 6.40 16.28
N TYR A 90 16.00 7.27 15.60
CA TYR A 90 16.60 8.42 16.24
C TYR A 90 15.54 9.45 16.69
N SER A 91 14.56 9.77 15.84
CA SER A 91 13.49 10.71 16.20
C SER A 91 12.65 10.23 17.37
N THR A 92 12.29 8.94 17.40
CA THR A 92 11.51 8.34 18.49
C THR A 92 12.31 8.28 19.79
N ALA A 93 13.63 8.04 19.71
CA ALA A 93 14.49 8.10 20.89
C ALA A 93 14.60 9.51 21.47
N ILE A 94 14.68 10.54 20.62
CA ILE A 94 14.67 11.95 21.07
C ILE A 94 13.33 12.29 21.73
N GLU A 95 12.21 11.93 21.10
CA GLU A 95 10.88 12.18 21.66
C GLU A 95 10.69 11.46 23.00
N ALA A 96 11.12 10.19 23.11
CA ALA A 96 11.07 9.44 24.36
C ALA A 96 11.96 10.05 25.45
N ALA A 97 13.16 10.54 25.10
CA ALA A 97 14.03 11.23 26.04
C ALA A 97 13.41 12.56 26.50
N ARG A 98 12.76 13.28 25.59
CA ARG A 98 12.05 14.54 25.89
C ARG A 98 10.89 14.33 26.84
N GLU A 99 10.08 13.30 26.64
CA GLU A 99 8.96 13.02 27.57
C GLU A 99 9.47 12.59 28.95
N LYS A 100 10.53 11.78 29.02
CA LYS A 100 11.16 11.41 30.31
C LYS A 100 11.71 12.61 31.07
N GLU A 101 12.38 13.54 30.39
CA GLU A 101 12.89 14.74 31.05
C GLU A 101 11.75 15.66 31.50
N LYS A 102 10.70 15.80 30.69
CA LYS A 102 9.49 16.53 31.07
C LYS A 102 8.82 15.92 32.31
N ASP A 103 8.71 14.60 32.39
CA ASP A 103 8.19 13.89 33.56
C ASP A 103 9.06 14.11 34.80
N ARG A 104 10.39 14.05 34.64
CA ARG A 104 11.35 14.33 35.71
C ARG A 104 11.22 15.78 36.23
N LEU A 105 11.15 16.76 35.32
CA LEU A 105 10.98 18.17 35.68
C LEU A 105 9.63 18.42 36.36
N ARG A 106 8.58 17.70 35.95
CA ARG A 106 7.27 17.73 36.61
C ARG A 106 7.35 17.19 38.04
N LEU A 107 8.04 16.07 38.28
CA LEU A 107 8.24 15.52 39.63
C LEU A 107 9.05 16.47 40.52
N ILE A 108 10.09 17.12 39.97
CA ILE A 108 10.87 18.12 40.71
C ILE A 108 10.00 19.32 41.10
N ALA A 109 9.11 19.78 40.21
CA ALA A 109 8.20 20.87 40.49
C ALA A 109 7.21 20.50 41.61
N ILE A 110 6.60 19.30 41.54
CA ILE A 110 5.70 18.77 42.58
C ILE A 110 6.42 18.68 43.94
N GLU A 111 7.65 18.19 43.97
CA GLU A 111 8.41 18.07 45.22
C GLU A 111 8.79 19.44 45.80
N LYS A 112 9.11 20.43 44.96
CA LYS A 112 9.33 21.82 45.40
C LYS A 112 8.07 22.44 45.97
N GLU A 113 6.94 22.25 45.30
CA GLU A 113 5.63 22.71 45.76
C GLU A 113 5.28 22.08 47.11
N ARG A 114 5.45 20.75 47.24
CA ARG A 114 5.22 20.03 48.50
C ARG A 114 6.07 20.58 49.64
N LYS A 115 7.36 20.83 49.41
CA LYS A 115 8.27 21.40 50.42
C LYS A 115 7.88 22.81 50.82
N GLU A 116 7.51 23.67 49.87
CA GLU A 116 7.08 25.04 50.20
C GLU A 116 5.72 25.04 50.93
N LYS A 117 4.78 24.19 50.53
CA LYS A 117 3.52 23.98 51.26
C LYS A 117 3.75 23.50 52.69
N GLU A 118 4.67 22.55 52.90
CA GLU A 118 5.04 22.06 54.24
C GLU A 118 5.72 23.15 55.08
N ARG A 119 6.54 24.02 54.48
CA ARG A 119 7.17 25.15 55.17
C ARG A 119 6.15 26.20 55.59
N LEU A 120 5.16 26.49 54.74
CA LEU A 120 4.09 27.43 55.07
C LEU A 120 3.16 26.87 56.15
N GLU A 121 2.81 25.57 56.08
CA GLU A 121 2.03 24.91 57.13
C GLU A 121 2.71 24.99 58.50
N LYS A 122 4.00 24.61 58.59
CA LYS A 122 4.78 24.71 59.84
C LYS A 122 4.90 26.13 60.37
N ARG A 123 4.82 27.15 59.50
CA ARG A 123 4.81 28.55 59.92
C ARG A 123 3.42 28.97 60.41
N ALA A 124 2.36 28.48 59.78
CA ALA A 124 0.98 28.72 60.21
C ALA A 124 0.71 28.10 61.58
N GLU A 125 1.09 26.83 61.80
CA GLU A 125 0.99 26.13 63.09
C GLU A 125 1.69 26.93 64.22
N LYS A 126 2.93 27.38 63.98
CA LYS A 126 3.68 28.19 64.95
C LYS A 126 3.08 29.58 65.20
N ALA A 127 2.36 30.15 64.24
CA ALA A 127 1.67 31.43 64.42
C ALA A 127 0.39 31.24 65.25
N GLU A 128 -0.31 30.13 65.05
CA GLU A 128 -1.49 29.72 65.80
C GLU A 128 -1.16 29.42 67.27
N GLU A 129 -0.08 28.67 67.54
CA GLU A 129 0.43 28.43 68.91
C GLU A 129 0.77 29.73 69.66
N LYS A 130 1.16 30.78 68.94
CA LYS A 130 1.47 32.12 69.49
C LYS A 130 0.23 33.03 69.58
N GLY A 131 -0.96 32.53 69.27
CA GLY A 131 -2.21 33.29 69.30
C GLY A 131 -2.37 34.31 68.16
N GLN A 132 -1.58 34.20 67.09
CA GLN A 132 -1.61 35.09 65.93
C GLN A 132 -2.47 34.48 64.81
N THR A 133 -3.77 34.37 65.05
CA THR A 133 -4.74 33.71 64.14
C THR A 133 -4.77 34.32 62.73
N GLU A 134 -4.84 35.65 62.61
CA GLU A 134 -4.84 36.32 61.29
C GLU A 134 -3.59 36.00 60.46
N LYS A 135 -2.42 35.84 61.12
CA LYS A 135 -1.17 35.47 60.43
C LYS A 135 -1.14 33.99 60.07
N ALA A 136 -1.75 33.12 60.86
CA ALA A 136 -1.89 31.70 60.53
C ALA A 136 -2.78 31.50 59.31
N ASP A 137 -3.91 32.21 59.23
CA ASP A 137 -4.83 32.15 58.10
C ASP A 137 -4.20 32.69 56.81
N ALA A 138 -3.50 33.83 56.88
CA ALA A 138 -2.76 34.37 55.73
C ALA A 138 -1.65 33.42 55.21
N LEU A 139 -1.01 32.64 56.09
CA LEU A 139 -0.02 31.63 55.70
C LEU A 139 -0.65 30.38 55.09
N ARG A 140 -1.87 30.00 55.50
CA ARG A 140 -2.66 28.92 54.90
C ARG A 140 -3.19 29.31 53.52
N GLU A 141 -3.62 30.54 53.34
CA GLU A 141 -4.01 31.06 52.03
C GLU A 141 -2.80 31.08 51.06
N GLN A 142 -1.65 31.58 51.51
CA GLN A 142 -0.40 31.52 50.74
C GLN A 142 0.02 30.09 50.38
N LYS A 143 -0.31 29.10 51.22
CA LYS A 143 -0.03 27.68 50.95
C LYS A 143 -0.88 27.15 49.79
N GLU A 144 -2.16 27.49 49.73
CA GLU A 144 -3.05 27.07 48.63
C GLU A 144 -2.60 27.66 47.29
N ASP A 145 -2.04 28.87 47.32
CA ASP A 145 -1.52 29.56 46.13
C ASP A 145 -0.12 29.09 45.69
N VAL A 146 0.56 28.20 46.43
CA VAL A 146 1.87 27.69 46.00
C VAL A 146 1.69 26.81 44.78
N TYR A 147 2.19 27.31 43.65
CA TYR A 147 2.29 26.59 42.39
C TYR A 147 3.70 26.77 41.82
N VAL A 148 4.36 25.66 41.48
CA VAL A 148 5.67 25.68 40.81
C VAL A 148 5.51 25.14 39.40
N ALA A 149 5.67 26.00 38.39
CA ALA A 149 5.64 25.57 37.00
C ALA A 149 6.85 24.66 36.68
N PRO A 150 6.65 23.51 36.00
CA PRO A 150 7.76 22.70 35.49
C PRO A 150 8.60 23.47 34.48
N ALA A 151 9.92 23.30 34.52
CA ALA A 151 10.81 23.88 33.51
C ALA A 151 10.61 23.20 32.14
N ALA A 152 10.91 23.92 31.06
CA ALA A 152 10.84 23.37 29.71
C ALA A 152 12.07 22.49 29.41
N PRO A 153 11.90 21.33 28.75
CA PRO A 153 13.04 20.50 28.33
C PRO A 153 13.83 21.19 27.20
N GLU A 154 15.17 21.08 27.22
CA GLU A 154 16.11 21.80 26.33
C GLU A 154 16.32 21.16 24.94
N THR A 155 15.75 20.00 24.63
CA THR A 155 16.11 19.28 23.41
C THR A 155 15.45 19.86 22.15
N VAL A 156 16.23 20.66 21.42
CA VAL A 156 15.89 21.18 20.08
C VAL A 156 16.45 20.21 19.03
N HIS A 157 15.61 19.30 18.53
CA HIS A 157 15.95 18.57 17.31
C HIS A 157 15.17 19.20 16.14
N GLU A 158 15.90 19.78 15.19
CA GLU A 158 15.32 20.33 13.97
C GLU A 158 15.27 19.28 12.86
N THR A 159 14.10 19.10 12.26
CA THR A 159 13.99 18.27 11.05
C THR A 159 14.58 19.02 9.86
N PRO A 160 15.54 18.42 9.12
CA PRO A 160 16.13 19.08 7.96
C PRO A 160 15.09 19.32 6.85
N LYS A 161 15.27 20.41 6.08
CA LYS A 161 14.40 20.73 4.94
C LYS A 161 14.36 19.57 3.95
N GLY A 162 13.15 19.18 3.54
CA GLY A 162 12.91 18.08 2.59
C GLY A 162 12.65 16.71 3.25
N VAL A 163 12.78 16.60 4.57
CA VAL A 163 12.38 15.39 5.32
C VAL A 163 11.09 15.68 6.07
N SER A 164 10.08 14.86 5.84
CA SER A 164 8.82 14.88 6.59
C SER A 164 8.45 13.48 7.05
N PHE A 165 7.80 13.40 8.20
CA PHE A 165 7.21 12.18 8.72
C PHE A 165 5.72 12.17 8.38
N ARG A 166 5.21 10.99 8.04
CA ARG A 166 3.77 10.78 7.83
C ARG A 166 3.34 9.56 8.63
N GLU A 167 2.25 9.73 9.36
CA GLU A 167 1.59 8.62 10.04
C GLU A 167 0.77 7.81 9.03
N VAL A 168 1.01 6.50 9.01
CA VAL A 168 0.24 5.55 8.21
C VAL A 168 -0.47 4.63 9.18
N TRP A 169 -1.80 4.70 9.18
CA TRP A 169 -2.66 3.87 10.00
C TRP A 169 -3.08 2.63 9.19
N SER A 170 -2.87 1.44 9.75
CA SER A 170 -3.30 0.16 9.16
C SER A 170 -4.07 -0.66 10.19
N ALA A 171 -5.16 -1.29 9.76
CA ALA A 171 -5.93 -2.21 10.58
C ALA A 171 -5.55 -3.66 10.25
N GLU A 172 -5.26 -4.45 11.28
CA GLU A 172 -5.14 -5.89 11.18
C GLU A 172 -6.45 -6.55 11.62
N VAL A 173 -6.95 -7.50 10.82
CA VAL A 173 -8.18 -8.23 11.16
C VAL A 173 -7.85 -9.35 12.13
N ILE A 174 -8.24 -9.18 13.39
CA ILE A 174 -8.08 -10.18 14.46
C ILE A 174 -9.20 -11.22 14.38
N ASP A 175 -10.46 -10.77 14.34
CA ASP A 175 -11.65 -11.61 14.24
C ASP A 175 -12.60 -11.06 13.17
N LYS A 176 -12.88 -11.89 12.15
CA LYS A 176 -13.78 -11.52 11.04
C LYS A 176 -15.25 -11.46 11.46
N GLY A 177 -15.65 -12.20 12.50
CA GLY A 177 -17.05 -12.28 12.95
C GLY A 177 -17.54 -11.03 13.68
N GLN A 178 -16.62 -10.24 14.23
CA GLN A 178 -16.93 -8.98 14.92
C GLN A 178 -16.85 -7.76 14.00
N ILE A 179 -16.40 -7.94 12.75
CA ILE A 179 -16.36 -6.85 11.77
C ILE A 179 -17.79 -6.56 11.30
N PRO A 180 -18.21 -5.28 11.26
CA PRO A 180 -19.46 -4.90 10.62
C PRO A 180 -19.58 -5.50 9.21
N ILE A 181 -20.71 -6.13 8.91
CA ILE A 181 -20.94 -6.81 7.62
C ILE A 181 -20.75 -5.86 6.43
N GLU A 182 -21.00 -4.57 6.61
CA GLU A 182 -20.79 -3.52 5.61
C GLU A 182 -19.34 -3.39 5.13
N TRP A 183 -18.37 -3.79 5.95
CA TRP A 183 -16.93 -3.74 5.62
C TRP A 183 -16.40 -5.08 5.12
N LEU A 184 -17.22 -6.14 5.18
CA LEU A 184 -16.85 -7.47 4.70
C LEU A 184 -17.17 -7.62 3.22
N VAL A 185 -16.15 -7.87 2.41
CA VAL A 185 -16.31 -8.18 0.99
C VAL A 185 -16.36 -9.70 0.80
N PRO A 186 -17.41 -10.25 0.17
CA PRO A 186 -17.48 -11.67 -0.16
C PRO A 186 -16.34 -12.10 -1.08
N ASN A 187 -15.76 -13.28 -0.84
CA ASN A 187 -14.69 -13.82 -1.68
C ASN A 187 -15.24 -14.35 -3.01
N GLN A 188 -15.24 -13.50 -4.04
CA GLN A 188 -15.77 -13.84 -5.36
C GLN A 188 -15.08 -15.05 -5.99
N LEU A 189 -13.76 -15.21 -5.84
CA LEU A 189 -13.02 -16.34 -6.41
C LEU A 189 -13.48 -17.67 -5.82
N ALA A 190 -13.74 -17.71 -4.51
CA ALA A 190 -14.27 -18.89 -3.84
C ALA A 190 -15.71 -19.19 -4.28
N LEU A 191 -16.54 -18.15 -4.44
CA LEU A 191 -17.91 -18.29 -4.95
C LEU A 191 -17.94 -18.81 -6.39
N ASP A 192 -17.08 -18.31 -7.27
CA ASP A 192 -16.96 -18.77 -8.66
C ASP A 192 -16.39 -20.19 -8.76
N ALA A 193 -15.44 -20.54 -7.89
CA ALA A 193 -14.94 -21.91 -7.79
C ALA A 193 -16.06 -22.87 -7.36
N HIS A 194 -16.84 -22.50 -6.35
CA HIS A 194 -18.00 -23.26 -5.91
C HIS A 194 -19.05 -23.39 -7.03
N ALA A 195 -19.36 -22.30 -7.74
CA ALA A 195 -20.29 -22.32 -8.87
C ALA A 195 -19.84 -23.26 -9.98
N ARG A 196 -18.53 -23.30 -10.29
CA ARG A 196 -17.95 -24.21 -11.28
C ARG A 196 -18.02 -25.66 -10.85
N SER A 197 -17.72 -25.96 -9.58
CA SER A 197 -17.71 -27.34 -9.08
C SER A 197 -19.12 -27.90 -8.92
N THR A 198 -20.08 -27.09 -8.46
CA THR A 198 -21.46 -27.53 -8.23
C THR A 198 -22.39 -27.26 -9.41
N LYS A 199 -21.90 -26.62 -10.47
CA LYS A 199 -22.70 -26.13 -11.61
C LYS A 199 -23.91 -25.30 -11.18
N GLY A 200 -23.83 -24.64 -10.02
CA GLY A 200 -24.91 -23.86 -9.42
C GLY A 200 -26.06 -24.69 -8.83
N GLN A 201 -25.92 -26.02 -8.71
CA GLN A 201 -26.96 -26.89 -8.16
C GLN A 201 -27.08 -26.82 -6.64
N ILE A 202 -26.00 -26.46 -5.93
CA ILE A 202 -26.00 -26.26 -4.48
C ILE A 202 -26.13 -24.76 -4.21
N PRO A 203 -27.28 -24.28 -3.68
CA PRO A 203 -27.49 -22.86 -3.44
C PRO A 203 -26.77 -22.38 -2.18
N ILE A 204 -26.24 -21.16 -2.24
CA ILE A 204 -25.74 -20.42 -1.07
C ILE A 204 -26.71 -19.26 -0.81
N LYS A 205 -27.20 -19.14 0.42
CA LYS A 205 -28.13 -18.06 0.81
C LYS A 205 -27.51 -16.69 0.51
N GLY A 206 -28.21 -15.84 -0.24
CA GLY A 206 -27.75 -14.51 -0.64
C GLY A 206 -26.87 -14.46 -1.89
N VAL A 207 -26.58 -15.59 -2.54
CA VAL A 207 -25.77 -15.67 -3.77
C VAL A 207 -26.59 -16.27 -4.91
N ARG A 208 -26.56 -15.63 -6.08
CA ARG A 208 -27.16 -16.15 -7.31
C ARG A 208 -26.07 -16.54 -8.30
N PHE A 209 -26.08 -17.77 -8.78
CA PHE A 209 -25.14 -18.27 -9.78
C PHE A 209 -25.72 -18.14 -11.21
N ASN A 210 -24.91 -17.67 -12.16
CA ASN A 210 -25.30 -17.47 -13.56
C ASN A 210 -24.40 -18.33 -14.49
N MET A 211 -24.99 -18.93 -15.53
CA MET A 211 -24.27 -19.72 -16.55
C MET A 211 -24.35 -19.03 -17.92
N LYS A 212 -23.20 -18.85 -18.59
CA LYS A 212 -23.12 -18.35 -19.97
C LYS A 212 -22.33 -19.34 -20.83
N LYS A 213 -22.88 -19.72 -22.00
CA LYS A 213 -22.21 -20.60 -22.96
C LYS A 213 -21.26 -19.78 -23.84
N ILE A 214 -20.03 -20.26 -24.01
CA ILE A 214 -19.02 -19.67 -24.90
C ILE A 214 -18.49 -20.75 -25.86
N ALA A 215 -18.21 -20.39 -27.10
CA ALA A 215 -17.59 -21.28 -28.08
C ALA A 215 -16.06 -21.28 -27.88
N ALA A 216 -15.44 -22.45 -27.85
CA ALA A 216 -13.99 -22.60 -27.70
C ALA A 216 -13.40 -23.35 -28.90
N GLY A 217 -12.41 -22.76 -29.57
CA GLY A 217 -11.59 -23.42 -30.59
C GLY A 217 -10.22 -23.75 -30.03
N ARG A 218 -9.73 -24.98 -30.24
CA ARG A 218 -8.34 -25.35 -29.91
C ARG A 218 -7.45 -25.00 -31.10
N SER A 219 -6.37 -24.26 -30.84
CA SER A 219 -5.24 -24.07 -31.75
C SER A 219 -4.38 -25.32 -31.80
#